data_AF-A0AAX3MA28-F1
#
_entry.id   AF-A0AAX3MA28-F1
#
_cell.length_a   1.000
_cell.length_b   1.000
_cell.length_c   1.000
_cell.angle_alpha   90.00
_cell.angle_beta   90.00
_cell.angle_gamma   90.00
#
_symmetry.space_group_name_H-M   'P 1'
#
loop_
_entity.id
_entity.type
_entity.pdbx_description
1 polymer ?
#
loop_
_entity_poly.entity_id
_entity_poly.type
_entity_poly.pdbx_seq_one_letter_code
_entity_poly.pdbx_strand_id
1 'polypeptide(L)'
;MAENRRANSVIFGFDFQVNAAIVLMLENIKDLETLKLEGDYEDIELKLKNNKYVLAQAKAVEQSSKDFKNVRKNLKKALLTLSEGAQKVAAAQLILITNSPNPFNEKELNNMFYGHAHRKYDTLLDSSKELIDGYLKKIERPLDTKKFMIQVLPFETDEDNERYKVIRQVVDDFIGELNLNNLGINKKLLTMWQNEVFKNGSKKKSAIKLKKSDIMWSVISLVVDAEKIIDDKFAEDFDSSLYAEIINKYKEVIDSCCERCETFIKILYDYQLFKTDKKEKEKCLDFVKTKWTNYKSEFKLEYADEDVEEGLIKIILYNIIKNRITIDRIKKGVNYDI
;
A
#
# COMPACT_ATOMS: atom_id res chain seq x y z
N MET A 1 -35.60 22.76 -9.03
CA MET A 1 -34.78 21.74 -8.36
C MET A 1 -33.45 22.40 -8.03
N ALA A 2 -33.13 22.60 -6.76
CA ALA A 2 -31.85 23.17 -6.38
C ALA A 2 -30.76 22.13 -6.71
N GLU A 3 -29.81 22.48 -7.58
CA GLU A 3 -28.61 21.67 -7.78
C GLU A 3 -27.93 21.49 -6.42
N ASN A 4 -27.82 20.24 -5.98
CA ASN A 4 -27.11 19.92 -4.76
C ASN A 4 -25.63 20.25 -4.98
N ARG A 5 -25.18 21.39 -4.44
CA ARG A 5 -23.80 21.89 -4.59
C ARG A 5 -22.76 21.10 -3.78
N ARG A 6 -23.17 20.08 -3.03
CA ARG A 6 -22.27 19.27 -2.19
C ARG A 6 -21.52 18.26 -3.06
N ALA A 7 -20.19 18.25 -2.97
CA ALA A 7 -19.32 17.33 -3.70
C ALA A 7 -19.19 15.94 -3.02
N ASN A 8 -20.17 15.53 -2.21
CA ASN A 8 -20.11 14.30 -1.41
C ASN A 8 -19.90 13.05 -2.28
N SER A 9 -20.59 12.97 -3.42
CA SER A 9 -20.47 11.86 -4.37
C SER A 9 -19.06 11.73 -4.96
N VAL A 10 -18.42 12.87 -5.21
CA VAL A 10 -17.04 12.94 -5.72
C VAL A 10 -16.06 12.51 -4.65
N ILE A 11 -16.21 13.01 -3.42
CA ILE A 11 -15.36 12.64 -2.28
C ILE A 11 -15.48 11.14 -1.99
N PHE A 12 -16.70 10.59 -1.98
CA PHE A 12 -16.95 9.15 -1.80
C PHE A 12 -16.30 8.32 -2.91
N GLY A 13 -16.42 8.76 -4.16
CA GLY A 13 -15.78 8.10 -5.30
C GLY A 13 -14.26 8.05 -5.18
N PHE A 14 -13.62 9.15 -4.75
CA PHE A 14 -12.18 9.20 -4.52
C PHE A 14 -11.74 8.35 -3.33
N ASP A 15 -12.48 8.39 -2.23
CA ASP A 15 -12.22 7.54 -1.06
C ASP A 15 -12.27 6.05 -1.43
N PHE A 16 -13.29 5.63 -2.18
CA PHE A 16 -13.36 4.28 -2.74
C PHE A 16 -12.15 3.96 -3.64
N GLN A 17 -11.75 4.88 -4.51
CA GLN A 17 -10.63 4.67 -5.44
C GLN A 17 -9.29 4.50 -4.72
N VAL A 18 -9.02 5.30 -3.68
CA VAL A 18 -7.84 5.16 -2.80
C VAL A 18 -7.80 3.77 -2.18
N ASN A 19 -8.92 3.33 -1.62
CA ASN A 19 -9.01 2.03 -0.94
C ASN A 19 -8.96 0.85 -1.91
N ALA A 20 -9.56 0.98 -3.10
CA ALA A 20 -9.43 0.03 -4.19
C ALA A 20 -7.97 -0.13 -4.64
N ALA A 21 -7.23 0.98 -4.74
CA ALA A 21 -5.82 0.95 -5.09
C ALA A 21 -4.97 0.22 -4.05
N ILE A 22 -5.25 0.38 -2.75
CA ILE A 22 -4.58 -0.36 -1.67
C ILE A 22 -4.85 -1.87 -1.79
N VAL A 23 -6.09 -2.28 -2.02
CA VAL A 23 -6.42 -3.70 -2.18
C VAL A 23 -5.67 -4.30 -3.38
N LEU A 24 -5.72 -3.65 -4.53
CA LEU A 24 -5.03 -4.10 -5.74
C LEU A 24 -3.50 -4.13 -5.55
N MET A 25 -2.95 -3.13 -4.85
CA MET A 25 -1.53 -3.06 -4.49
C MET A 25 -1.09 -4.27 -3.68
N LEU A 26 -1.85 -4.64 -2.64
CA LEU A 26 -1.54 -5.77 -1.77
C LEU A 26 -1.69 -7.11 -2.49
N GLU A 27 -2.74 -7.27 -3.30
CA GLU A 27 -2.95 -8.45 -4.14
C GLU A 27 -1.81 -8.68 -5.15
N ASN A 28 -1.09 -7.63 -5.54
CA ASN A 28 0.02 -7.67 -6.49
C ASN A 28 1.40 -7.39 -5.87
N ILE A 29 1.51 -7.32 -4.54
CA ILE A 29 2.69 -6.75 -3.87
C ILE A 29 4.01 -7.45 -4.21
N LYS A 30 3.97 -8.75 -4.51
CA LYS A 30 5.16 -9.55 -4.86
C LYS A 30 5.82 -9.09 -6.16
N ASP A 31 5.01 -8.76 -7.16
CA ASP A 31 5.47 -8.35 -8.49
C ASP A 31 5.35 -6.85 -8.74
N LEU A 32 4.79 -6.09 -7.79
CA LEU A 32 4.67 -4.65 -7.87
C LEU A 32 6.03 -3.97 -8.01
N GLU A 33 6.12 -3.03 -8.94
CA GLU A 33 7.23 -2.07 -9.07
C GLU A 33 6.77 -0.69 -8.59
N THR A 34 5.66 -0.19 -9.16
CA THR A 34 5.08 1.11 -8.79
C THR A 34 3.57 1.12 -8.85
N LEU A 35 2.94 1.94 -8.02
CA LEU A 35 1.52 2.30 -8.05
C LEU A 35 1.36 3.77 -8.48
N LYS A 36 0.37 4.05 -9.33
CA LYS A 36 -0.13 5.39 -9.62
C LYS A 36 -1.65 5.42 -9.52
N LEU A 37 -2.17 6.27 -8.62
CA LEU A 37 -3.56 6.68 -8.60
C LEU A 37 -3.73 7.90 -9.54
N GLU A 38 -4.81 7.95 -10.31
CA GLU A 38 -5.07 9.00 -11.32
C GLU A 38 -3.91 9.09 -12.32
N GLY A 39 -3.68 8.00 -13.05
CA GLY A 39 -2.60 7.87 -14.02
C GLY A 39 -2.96 8.30 -15.44
N ASP A 40 -2.05 8.09 -16.39
CA ASP A 40 -2.21 8.48 -17.80
C ASP A 40 -3.03 7.47 -18.63
N TYR A 41 -3.20 6.27 -18.08
CA TYR A 41 -3.81 5.10 -18.71
C TYR A 41 -5.12 4.71 -18.04
N GLU A 42 -5.24 4.83 -16.71
CA GLU A 42 -6.51 4.59 -16.00
C GLU A 42 -6.54 5.19 -14.57
N ASP A 43 -7.73 5.14 -13.94
CA ASP A 43 -7.97 5.53 -12.53
C ASP A 43 -6.91 4.96 -11.57
N ILE A 44 -6.52 3.67 -11.73
CA ILE A 44 -5.48 3.00 -10.93
C ILE A 44 -4.56 2.21 -11.85
N GLU A 45 -3.24 2.42 -11.70
CA GLU A 45 -2.21 1.73 -12.47
C GLU A 45 -1.18 1.07 -11.55
N LEU A 46 -0.96 -0.22 -11.73
CA LEU A 46 0.16 -0.93 -11.12
C LEU A 46 1.13 -1.34 -12.23
N LYS A 47 2.36 -0.83 -12.18
CA LYS A 47 3.46 -1.35 -13.00
C LYS A 47 4.08 -2.53 -12.26
N LEU A 48 4.23 -3.65 -12.96
CA LEU A 48 4.85 -4.86 -12.46
C LEU A 48 6.32 -4.96 -12.91
N LYS A 49 7.14 -5.73 -12.17
CA LYS A 49 8.58 -5.95 -12.45
C LYS A 49 8.87 -6.43 -13.88
N ASN A 50 7.92 -7.12 -14.51
CA ASN A 50 8.02 -7.59 -15.89
C ASN A 50 7.62 -6.52 -16.94
N ASN A 51 7.54 -5.24 -16.53
CA ASN A 51 7.10 -4.09 -17.32
C ASN A 51 5.66 -4.18 -17.87
N LYS A 52 4.85 -5.12 -17.36
CA LYS A 52 3.40 -5.16 -17.65
C LYS A 52 2.61 -4.36 -16.63
N TYR A 53 1.36 -4.09 -16.97
CA TYR A 53 0.47 -3.25 -16.16
C TYR A 53 -0.78 -3.99 -15.71
N VAL A 54 -1.19 -3.78 -14.47
CA VAL A 54 -2.57 -3.97 -14.03
C VAL A 54 -3.24 -2.60 -14.12
N LEU A 55 -4.27 -2.48 -14.96
CA LEU A 55 -5.08 -1.27 -15.08
C LEU A 55 -6.45 -1.52 -14.47
N ALA A 56 -6.91 -0.62 -13.61
CA ALA A 56 -8.22 -0.75 -12.98
C ALA A 56 -9.03 0.54 -13.08
N GLN A 57 -10.28 0.39 -13.52
CA GLN A 57 -11.26 1.46 -13.51
C GLN A 57 -12.15 1.36 -12.28
N ALA A 58 -12.09 2.36 -11.40
CA ALA A 58 -12.85 2.38 -10.16
C ALA A 58 -14.20 3.07 -10.35
N LYS A 59 -15.29 2.42 -9.94
CA LYS A 59 -16.64 2.99 -10.05
C LYS A 59 -17.45 2.70 -8.79
N ALA A 60 -17.53 3.70 -7.92
CA ALA A 60 -18.31 3.66 -6.69
C ALA A 60 -19.80 4.01 -6.91
N VAL A 61 -20.65 3.50 -6.03
CA VAL A 61 -22.09 3.78 -5.94
C VAL A 61 -22.40 4.05 -4.47
N GLU A 62 -22.84 5.25 -4.11
CA GLU A 62 -23.03 5.65 -2.69
C GLU A 62 -23.99 4.75 -1.92
N GLN A 63 -25.08 4.32 -2.56
CA GLN A 63 -26.05 3.39 -2.01
C GLN A 63 -25.96 2.04 -2.74
N SER A 64 -24.76 1.45 -2.78
CA SER A 64 -24.46 0.23 -3.54
C SER A 64 -25.41 -0.93 -3.25
N SER A 65 -26.00 -1.00 -2.06
CA SER A 65 -26.98 -2.03 -1.70
C SER A 65 -28.34 -1.87 -2.38
N LYS A 66 -28.66 -0.69 -2.93
CA LYS A 66 -30.03 -0.34 -3.40
C LYS A 66 -30.07 0.38 -4.75
N ASP A 67 -29.03 1.13 -5.12
CA ASP A 67 -28.99 1.90 -6.37
C ASP A 67 -28.20 1.19 -7.47
N PHE A 68 -28.91 0.61 -8.44
CA PHE A 68 -28.32 -0.04 -9.60
C PHE A 68 -28.55 0.73 -10.91
N LYS A 69 -29.07 1.96 -10.85
CA LYS A 69 -29.51 2.70 -12.05
C LYS A 69 -28.36 2.97 -13.02
N ASN A 70 -27.17 3.24 -12.49
CA ASN A 70 -26.01 3.68 -13.27
C ASN A 70 -24.93 2.60 -13.46
N VAL A 71 -25.09 1.39 -12.91
CA VAL A 71 -24.03 0.36 -12.94
C VAL A 71 -23.68 -0.07 -14.37
N ARG A 72 -24.66 -0.18 -15.28
CA ARG A 72 -24.40 -0.47 -16.71
C ARG A 72 -23.67 0.67 -17.42
N LYS A 73 -23.96 1.92 -17.05
CA LYS A 73 -23.23 3.10 -17.56
C LYS A 73 -21.78 3.07 -17.09
N ASN A 74 -21.57 2.72 -15.82
CA ASN A 74 -20.24 2.55 -15.23
C ASN A 74 -19.45 1.42 -15.91
N LEU A 75 -20.09 0.26 -16.12
CA LEU A 75 -19.51 -0.86 -16.87
C LEU A 75 -19.11 -0.44 -18.28
N LYS A 76 -20.00 0.20 -19.03
CA LYS A 76 -19.69 0.68 -20.39
C LYS A 76 -18.52 1.66 -20.41
N LYS A 77 -18.47 2.60 -19.45
CA LYS A 77 -17.34 3.53 -19.32
C LYS A 77 -16.04 2.79 -19.03
N ALA A 78 -16.06 1.82 -18.12
CA ALA A 78 -14.88 1.03 -17.80
C ALA A 78 -14.36 0.20 -18.96
N LEU A 79 -15.24 -0.48 -19.70
CA LEU A 79 -14.84 -1.21 -20.90
C LEU A 79 -14.20 -0.28 -21.93
N LEU A 80 -14.71 0.94 -22.10
CA LEU A 80 -14.12 1.94 -23.01
C LEU A 80 -12.73 2.37 -22.55
N THR A 81 -12.60 2.90 -21.33
CA THR A 81 -11.33 3.48 -20.87
C THR A 81 -10.25 2.41 -20.70
N LEU A 82 -10.62 1.20 -20.22
CA LEU A 82 -9.68 0.08 -20.13
C LEU A 82 -9.20 -0.38 -21.51
N SER A 83 -10.07 -0.34 -22.53
CA SER A 83 -9.68 -0.62 -23.92
C SER A 83 -8.72 0.43 -24.46
N GLU A 84 -8.89 1.70 -24.10
CA GLU A 84 -7.98 2.79 -24.46
C GLU A 84 -6.63 2.67 -23.73
N GLY A 85 -6.64 2.40 -22.42
CA GLY A 85 -5.45 2.19 -21.60
C GLY A 85 -4.64 0.99 -22.06
N ALA A 86 -5.30 -0.13 -22.38
CA ALA A 86 -4.66 -1.36 -22.86
C ALA A 86 -3.93 -1.20 -24.22
N GLN A 87 -4.24 -0.16 -24.99
CA GLN A 87 -3.51 0.16 -26.23
C GLN A 87 -2.21 0.93 -25.98
N LYS A 88 -2.14 1.64 -24.85
CA LYS A 88 -0.99 2.50 -24.51
C LYS A 88 0.12 1.73 -23.79
N VAL A 89 -0.21 0.60 -23.15
CA VAL A 89 0.73 -0.22 -22.37
C VAL A 89 0.49 -1.71 -22.54
N ALA A 90 1.51 -2.51 -22.20
CA ALA A 90 1.38 -3.96 -22.12
C ALA A 90 0.55 -4.37 -20.89
N ALA A 91 -0.77 -4.35 -21.00
CA ALA A 91 -1.67 -4.77 -19.93
C ALA A 91 -1.57 -6.30 -19.69
N ALA A 92 -1.29 -6.68 -18.45
CA ALA A 92 -1.41 -8.05 -17.93
C ALA A 92 -2.85 -8.34 -17.50
N GLN A 93 -3.53 -7.35 -16.92
CA GLN A 93 -4.85 -7.50 -16.33
C GLN A 93 -5.62 -6.16 -16.41
N LEU A 94 -6.93 -6.25 -16.66
CA LEU A 94 -7.84 -5.13 -16.82
C LEU A 94 -9.03 -5.34 -15.89
N ILE A 95 -9.27 -4.40 -14.99
CA ILE A 95 -10.20 -4.60 -13.86
C ILE A 95 -11.26 -3.51 -13.86
N LEU A 96 -12.53 -3.88 -13.88
CA LEU A 96 -13.58 -3.00 -13.33
C LEU A 96 -13.66 -3.29 -11.83
N ILE A 97 -13.30 -2.32 -10.98
CA ILE A 97 -13.50 -2.42 -9.54
C ILE A 97 -14.66 -1.53 -9.10
N THR A 98 -15.64 -2.12 -8.42
CA THR A 98 -16.87 -1.43 -7.99
C THR A 98 -17.29 -1.92 -6.61
N ASN A 99 -18.09 -1.13 -5.90
CA ASN A 99 -18.73 -1.56 -4.64
C ASN A 99 -20.14 -2.13 -4.85
N SER A 100 -20.67 -2.09 -6.08
CA SER A 100 -21.99 -2.62 -6.37
C SER A 100 -21.99 -4.15 -6.43
N PRO A 101 -22.84 -4.84 -5.65
CA PRO A 101 -23.03 -6.29 -5.75
C PRO A 101 -23.81 -6.70 -7.02
N ASN A 102 -24.31 -5.75 -7.82
CA ASN A 102 -25.03 -6.02 -9.06
C ASN A 102 -24.49 -5.20 -10.23
N PRO A 103 -23.24 -5.44 -10.66
CA PRO A 103 -22.59 -4.63 -11.69
C PRO A 103 -23.30 -4.68 -13.06
N PHE A 104 -24.15 -5.68 -13.29
CA PHE A 104 -24.90 -5.89 -14.53
C PHE A 104 -26.37 -5.43 -14.46
N ASN A 105 -26.85 -4.95 -13.31
CA ASN A 105 -28.25 -4.63 -13.07
C ASN A 105 -29.19 -5.79 -13.46
N GLU A 106 -28.86 -6.99 -12.98
CA GLU A 106 -29.73 -8.17 -13.12
C GLU A 106 -31.00 -7.98 -12.28
N LYS A 107 -32.12 -8.50 -12.78
CA LYS A 107 -33.41 -8.43 -12.07
C LYS A 107 -33.38 -9.21 -10.75
N GLU A 108 -32.70 -10.35 -10.76
CA GLU A 108 -32.47 -11.17 -9.58
C GLU A 108 -30.99 -11.11 -9.24
N LEU A 109 -30.70 -10.69 -8.00
CA LEU A 109 -29.35 -10.69 -7.47
C LEU A 109 -28.85 -12.13 -7.38
N ASN A 110 -27.86 -12.45 -8.21
CA ASN A 110 -27.13 -13.70 -8.04
C ASN A 110 -25.99 -13.50 -7.02
N ASN A 111 -25.63 -14.58 -6.32
CA ASN A 111 -24.59 -14.53 -5.30
C ASN A 111 -23.16 -14.47 -5.88
N MET A 112 -23.00 -14.30 -7.20
CA MET A 112 -21.69 -14.32 -7.87
C MET A 112 -20.76 -13.21 -7.36
N PHE A 113 -21.33 -12.07 -6.99
CA PHE A 113 -20.63 -10.89 -6.50
C PHE A 113 -20.89 -10.59 -5.02
N TYR A 114 -21.25 -11.61 -4.24
CA TYR A 114 -21.42 -11.43 -2.80
C TYR A 114 -20.06 -11.21 -2.12
N GLY A 115 -19.97 -10.17 -1.28
CA GLY A 115 -18.75 -9.84 -0.54
C GLY A 115 -17.61 -9.30 -1.40
N HIS A 116 -16.38 -9.54 -0.96
CA HIS A 116 -15.16 -9.24 -1.75
C HIS A 116 -14.99 -10.32 -2.81
N ALA A 117 -15.31 -9.99 -4.06
CA ALA A 117 -15.43 -10.98 -5.13
C ALA A 117 -14.57 -10.64 -6.34
N HIS A 118 -14.00 -11.68 -6.96
CA HIS A 118 -13.16 -11.58 -8.16
C HIS A 118 -13.72 -12.50 -9.24
N ARG A 119 -14.18 -11.94 -10.36
CA ARG A 119 -14.76 -12.69 -11.48
C ARG A 119 -14.06 -12.36 -12.77
N LYS A 120 -13.26 -13.30 -13.26
CA LYS A 120 -12.73 -13.28 -14.63
C LYS A 120 -13.88 -13.39 -15.62
N TYR A 121 -13.72 -12.78 -16.79
CA TYR A 121 -14.75 -12.75 -17.83
C TYR A 121 -15.31 -14.14 -18.17
N ASP A 122 -14.45 -15.16 -18.26
CA ASP A 122 -14.84 -16.54 -18.59
C ASP A 122 -15.69 -17.23 -17.51
N THR A 123 -15.60 -16.77 -16.27
CA THR A 123 -16.41 -17.28 -15.13
C THR A 123 -17.77 -16.62 -14.98
N LEU A 124 -18.07 -15.61 -15.80
CA LEU A 124 -19.34 -14.89 -15.76
C LEU A 124 -20.48 -15.71 -16.42
N LEU A 125 -21.71 -15.39 -16.02
CA LEU A 125 -22.92 -15.91 -16.68
C LEU A 125 -22.94 -15.52 -18.16
N ASP A 126 -23.56 -16.37 -19.00
CA ASP A 126 -23.65 -16.14 -20.45
C ASP A 126 -24.34 -14.81 -20.77
N SER A 127 -25.42 -14.46 -20.06
CA SER A 127 -26.11 -13.17 -20.22
C SER A 127 -25.20 -11.97 -19.92
N SER A 128 -24.33 -12.09 -18.92
CA SER A 128 -23.37 -11.04 -18.55
C SER A 128 -22.25 -10.91 -19.59
N LYS A 129 -21.78 -12.03 -20.15
CA LYS A 129 -20.79 -12.05 -21.24
C LYS A 129 -21.36 -11.43 -22.52
N GLU A 130 -22.58 -11.82 -22.90
CA GLU A 130 -23.29 -11.24 -24.05
C GLU A 130 -23.44 -9.72 -23.92
N LEU A 131 -23.75 -9.22 -22.72
CA LEU A 131 -23.84 -7.78 -22.44
C LEU A 131 -22.49 -7.08 -22.63
N ILE A 132 -21.41 -7.64 -22.07
CA ILE A 132 -20.04 -7.11 -22.22
C ILE A 132 -19.64 -7.10 -23.70
N ASP A 133 -19.83 -8.21 -24.40
CA ASP A 133 -19.48 -8.35 -25.82
C ASP A 133 -20.26 -7.36 -26.68
N GLY A 134 -21.55 -7.14 -26.37
CA GLY A 134 -22.38 -6.14 -27.04
C GLY A 134 -21.86 -4.71 -26.86
N TYR A 135 -21.17 -4.40 -25.75
CA TYR A 135 -20.49 -3.13 -25.56
C TYR A 135 -19.14 -3.08 -26.26
N LEU A 136 -18.34 -4.15 -26.16
CA LEU A 136 -17.01 -4.24 -26.78
C LEU A 136 -17.07 -4.16 -28.31
N LYS A 137 -18.08 -4.76 -28.96
CA LYS A 137 -18.32 -4.67 -30.41
C LYS A 137 -18.46 -3.22 -30.93
N LYS A 138 -18.74 -2.26 -30.05
CA LYS A 138 -18.90 -0.83 -30.39
C LYS A 138 -17.63 -0.02 -30.18
N ILE A 139 -16.55 -0.65 -29.70
CA ILE A 139 -15.25 -0.03 -29.48
C ILE A 139 -14.35 -0.48 -30.62
N GLU A 140 -13.65 0.46 -31.29
CA GLU A 140 -12.82 0.18 -32.47
C GLU A 140 -11.71 -0.84 -32.16
N ARG A 141 -11.08 -0.68 -30.99
CA ARG A 141 -9.99 -1.54 -30.49
C ARG A 141 -10.33 -2.00 -29.08
N PRO A 142 -11.22 -3.01 -28.95
CA PRO A 142 -11.69 -3.45 -27.66
C PRO A 142 -10.59 -4.15 -26.86
N LEU A 143 -10.71 -4.13 -25.54
CA LEU A 143 -9.86 -4.88 -24.64
C LEU A 143 -9.91 -6.39 -24.91
N ASP A 144 -8.85 -7.09 -24.51
CA ASP A 144 -8.78 -8.55 -24.51
C ASP A 144 -9.55 -9.10 -23.30
N THR A 145 -10.67 -9.78 -23.54
CA THR A 145 -11.52 -10.34 -22.49
C THR A 145 -10.82 -11.40 -21.65
N LYS A 146 -9.77 -12.06 -22.16
CA LYS A 146 -8.96 -13.01 -21.36
C LYS A 146 -8.20 -12.33 -20.22
N LYS A 147 -7.99 -11.02 -20.32
CA LYS A 147 -7.33 -10.20 -19.30
C LYS A 147 -8.33 -9.43 -18.43
N PHE A 148 -9.61 -9.46 -18.80
CA PHE A 148 -10.65 -8.67 -18.14
C PHE A 148 -11.27 -9.41 -16.96
N MET A 149 -11.51 -8.67 -15.88
CA MET A 149 -12.28 -9.14 -14.75
C MET A 149 -13.09 -8.02 -14.10
N ILE A 150 -14.07 -8.44 -13.31
CA ILE A 150 -14.84 -7.57 -12.41
C ILE A 150 -14.47 -7.94 -10.99
N GLN A 151 -14.13 -6.92 -10.21
CA GLN A 151 -13.88 -7.03 -8.78
C GLN A 151 -14.94 -6.23 -8.03
N VAL A 152 -15.58 -6.87 -7.06
CA VAL A 152 -16.48 -6.19 -6.13
C VAL A 152 -15.77 -6.01 -4.80
N LEU A 153 -15.65 -4.76 -4.38
CA LEU A 153 -15.08 -4.35 -3.10
C LEU A 153 -16.18 -3.67 -2.28
N PRO A 154 -16.82 -4.36 -1.32
CA PRO A 154 -17.84 -3.77 -0.47
C PRO A 154 -17.33 -2.51 0.22
N PHE A 155 -18.05 -1.42 0.02
CA PHE A 155 -17.68 -0.08 0.49
C PHE A 155 -18.94 0.80 0.49
N GLU A 156 -19.60 0.95 1.62
CA GLU A 156 -20.87 1.69 1.75
C GLU A 156 -20.98 2.26 3.16
N THR A 157 -21.99 3.12 3.39
CA THR A 157 -22.35 3.73 4.70
C THR A 157 -21.36 4.78 5.19
N ASP A 158 -21.78 5.61 6.15
CA ASP A 158 -20.92 6.59 6.83
C ASP A 158 -20.20 6.05 8.08
N GLU A 159 -20.44 4.79 8.43
CA GLU A 159 -19.77 4.13 9.56
C GLU A 159 -18.44 3.52 9.11
N ASP A 160 -17.32 4.12 9.52
CA ASP A 160 -15.96 3.72 9.14
C ASP A 160 -15.67 2.22 9.38
N ASN A 161 -16.22 1.64 10.45
CA ASN A 161 -16.02 0.22 10.76
C ASN A 161 -16.67 -0.69 9.71
N GLU A 162 -17.81 -0.29 9.14
CA GLU A 162 -18.48 -1.04 8.08
C GLU A 162 -17.93 -0.67 6.70
N ARG A 163 -17.74 0.62 6.42
CA ARG A 163 -17.22 1.12 5.14
C ARG A 163 -15.87 0.50 4.80
N TYR A 164 -14.94 0.47 5.75
CA TYR A 164 -13.59 -0.04 5.51
C TYR A 164 -13.39 -1.50 5.95
N LYS A 165 -14.45 -2.23 6.34
CA LYS A 165 -14.32 -3.56 6.94
C LYS A 165 -13.50 -4.53 6.09
N VAL A 166 -13.83 -4.62 4.81
CA VAL A 166 -13.14 -5.51 3.87
C VAL A 166 -11.69 -5.08 3.66
N ILE A 167 -11.45 -3.77 3.56
CA ILE A 167 -10.10 -3.22 3.37
C ILE A 167 -9.24 -3.55 4.59
N ARG A 168 -9.78 -3.37 5.80
CA ARG A 168 -9.12 -3.74 7.05
C ARG A 168 -8.78 -5.23 7.07
N GLN A 169 -9.71 -6.10 6.64
CA GLN A 169 -9.44 -7.54 6.53
C GLN A 169 -8.29 -7.85 5.57
N VAL A 170 -8.25 -7.22 4.39
CA VAL A 170 -7.14 -7.40 3.43
C VAL A 170 -5.80 -6.97 4.04
N VAL A 171 -5.78 -5.87 4.79
CA VAL A 171 -4.58 -5.42 5.52
C VAL A 171 -4.21 -6.40 6.64
N ASP A 172 -5.19 -6.92 7.37
CA ASP A 172 -4.99 -7.89 8.44
C ASP A 172 -4.42 -9.20 7.91
N ASP A 173 -4.95 -9.71 6.80
CA ASP A 173 -4.47 -10.91 6.13
C ASP A 173 -3.02 -10.73 5.67
N PHE A 174 -2.70 -9.58 5.06
CA PHE A 174 -1.33 -9.25 4.67
C PHE A 174 -0.36 -9.20 5.87
N ILE A 175 -0.75 -8.55 6.97
CA ILE A 175 0.04 -8.50 8.22
C ILE A 175 0.23 -9.92 8.79
N GLY A 176 -0.81 -10.75 8.72
CA GLY A 176 -0.79 -12.15 9.12
C GLY A 176 0.19 -12.99 8.29
N GLU A 177 0.19 -12.83 6.96
CA GLU A 177 1.15 -13.48 6.05
C GLU A 177 2.61 -13.10 6.39
N LEU A 178 2.83 -11.85 6.81
CA LEU A 178 4.14 -11.38 7.28
C LEU A 178 4.46 -11.78 8.73
N ASN A 179 3.55 -12.47 9.43
CA ASN A 179 3.65 -12.83 10.85
C ASN A 179 4.00 -11.62 11.74
N LEU A 180 3.30 -10.50 11.53
CA LEU A 180 3.50 -9.25 12.26
C LEU A 180 2.42 -9.03 13.34
N ASN A 181 1.95 -10.10 13.98
CA ASN A 181 0.75 -10.19 14.84
C ASN A 181 0.77 -9.35 16.14
N ASN A 182 1.07 -8.06 16.03
CA ASN A 182 1.00 -7.08 17.10
C ASN A 182 -0.33 -6.33 17.01
N LEU A 183 -1.05 -6.25 18.13
CA LEU A 183 -2.32 -5.54 18.25
C LEU A 183 -2.14 -4.06 17.89
N GLY A 184 -2.81 -3.59 16.83
CA GLY A 184 -2.94 -2.17 16.48
C GLY A 184 -2.07 -1.65 15.31
N ILE A 185 -1.24 -2.48 14.69
CA ILE A 185 -0.46 -2.07 13.50
C ILE A 185 -1.39 -1.85 12.29
N ASN A 186 -2.42 -2.67 12.13
CA ASN A 186 -3.32 -2.66 10.98
C ASN A 186 -4.01 -1.31 10.74
N LYS A 187 -4.60 -0.71 11.78
CA LYS A 187 -5.31 0.58 11.65
C LYS A 187 -4.34 1.69 11.26
N LYS A 188 -3.17 1.75 11.93
CA LYS A 188 -2.13 2.74 11.63
C LYS A 188 -1.62 2.57 10.20
N LEU A 189 -1.32 1.34 9.80
CA LEU A 189 -0.81 1.02 8.47
C LEU A 189 -1.80 1.36 7.36
N LEU A 190 -3.08 1.03 7.54
CA LEU A 190 -4.13 1.43 6.60
C LEU A 190 -4.20 2.95 6.44
N THR A 191 -4.18 3.70 7.54
CA THR A 191 -4.18 5.18 7.48
C THR A 191 -2.93 5.72 6.78
N MET A 192 -1.75 5.15 7.00
CA MET A 192 -0.52 5.54 6.31
C MET A 192 -0.66 5.33 4.80
N TRP A 193 -1.09 4.15 4.36
CA TRP A 193 -1.26 3.87 2.93
C TRP A 193 -2.37 4.70 2.29
N GLN A 194 -3.49 4.92 2.98
CA GLN A 194 -4.54 5.84 2.49
C GLN A 194 -3.97 7.23 2.24
N ASN A 195 -3.16 7.75 3.17
CA ASN A 195 -2.52 9.05 3.02
C ASN A 195 -1.50 9.08 1.88
N GLU A 196 -0.66 8.05 1.74
CA GLU A 196 0.34 7.95 0.67
C GLU A 196 -0.31 7.87 -0.71
N VAL A 197 -1.31 6.99 -0.87
CA VAL A 197 -2.05 6.79 -2.12
C VAL A 197 -2.85 8.04 -2.48
N PHE A 198 -3.51 8.68 -1.51
CA PHE A 198 -4.18 9.96 -1.73
C PHE A 198 -3.20 11.06 -2.17
N LYS A 199 -2.07 11.21 -1.46
CA LYS A 199 -1.01 12.15 -1.85
C LYS A 199 -0.51 11.86 -3.26
N ASN A 200 -0.34 10.60 -3.63
CA ASN A 200 0.08 10.18 -4.96
C ASN A 200 -0.93 10.59 -6.05
N GLY A 201 -2.22 10.34 -5.84
CA GLY A 201 -3.29 10.78 -6.76
C GLY A 201 -3.41 12.30 -6.88
N SER A 202 -3.11 13.04 -5.81
CA SER A 202 -3.14 14.51 -5.83
C SER A 202 -2.03 15.15 -6.69
N LYS A 203 -1.00 14.39 -7.09
CA LYS A 203 0.11 14.91 -7.91
C LYS A 203 -0.24 14.85 -9.39
N LYS A 204 -0.33 16.04 -10.02
CA LYS A 204 -0.58 16.21 -11.46
C LYS A 204 0.47 15.57 -12.38
N LYS A 205 1.72 15.44 -11.93
CA LYS A 205 2.78 14.79 -12.72
C LYS A 205 2.63 13.27 -12.58
N SER A 206 2.26 12.58 -13.64
CA SER A 206 2.06 11.12 -13.68
C SER A 206 3.35 10.33 -13.39
N ALA A 207 4.52 10.93 -13.64
CA ALA A 207 5.82 10.37 -13.29
C ALA A 207 6.05 10.23 -11.76
N ILE A 208 5.28 10.95 -10.93
CA ILE A 208 5.34 10.79 -9.47
C ILE A 208 4.46 9.59 -9.10
N LYS A 209 5.12 8.47 -8.80
CA LYS A 209 4.52 7.17 -8.48
C LYS A 209 4.97 6.72 -7.10
N LEU A 210 4.14 5.94 -6.42
CA LEU A 210 4.58 5.21 -5.22
C LEU A 210 5.37 3.99 -5.67
N LYS A 211 6.61 3.88 -5.22
CA LYS A 211 7.41 2.68 -5.42
C LYS A 211 7.05 1.65 -4.36
N LYS A 212 7.35 0.38 -4.65
CA LYS A 212 7.26 -0.69 -3.65
C LYS A 212 8.08 -0.39 -2.38
N SER A 213 9.22 0.28 -2.52
CA SER A 213 10.03 0.74 -1.38
C SER A 213 9.25 1.65 -0.44
N ASP A 214 8.42 2.54 -0.98
CA ASP A 214 7.64 3.51 -0.20
C ASP A 214 6.56 2.77 0.61
N ILE A 215 5.89 1.81 -0.03
CA ILE A 215 4.85 0.98 0.60
C ILE A 215 5.44 0.08 1.71
N MET A 216 6.62 -0.49 1.45
CA MET A 216 7.34 -1.32 2.43
C MET A 216 7.89 -0.50 3.59
N TRP A 217 8.26 0.76 3.34
CA TRP A 217 8.70 1.66 4.39
C TRP A 217 7.64 1.84 5.47
N SER A 218 6.35 1.99 5.10
CA SER A 218 5.25 2.11 6.05
C SER A 218 5.13 0.90 6.99
N VAL A 219 5.47 -0.30 6.52
CA VAL A 219 5.50 -1.52 7.35
C VAL A 219 6.74 -1.55 8.25
N ILE A 220 7.91 -1.28 7.67
CA ILE A 220 9.19 -1.34 8.38
C ILE A 220 9.24 -0.29 9.50
N SER A 221 8.78 0.93 9.25
CA SER A 221 8.79 2.02 10.24
C SER A 221 7.97 1.67 11.49
N LEU A 222 6.83 1.00 11.32
CA LEU A 222 6.01 0.51 12.44
C LEU A 222 6.68 -0.67 13.19
N VAL A 223 7.50 -1.48 12.51
CA VAL A 223 8.28 -2.54 13.16
C VAL A 223 9.41 -1.94 14.00
N VAL A 224 10.14 -0.96 13.46
CA VAL A 224 11.27 -0.31 14.13
C VAL A 224 10.87 0.88 15.01
N ASP A 225 9.63 0.95 15.49
CA ASP A 225 9.17 2.01 16.38
C ASP A 225 10.01 2.05 17.68
N ALA A 226 10.56 3.23 18.03
CA ALA A 226 11.40 3.40 19.22
C ALA A 226 10.63 3.25 20.53
N GLU A 227 9.30 3.38 20.52
CA GLU A 227 8.48 3.09 21.71
C GLU A 227 8.62 1.62 22.18
N LYS A 228 9.14 0.72 21.33
CA LYS A 228 9.45 -0.68 21.68
C LYS A 228 10.81 -0.88 22.37
N ILE A 229 11.60 0.18 22.54
CA ILE A 229 12.92 0.14 23.22
C ILE A 229 12.80 0.44 24.72
N ILE A 230 11.67 0.99 25.18
CA ILE A 230 11.55 1.58 26.53
C ILE A 230 11.99 0.64 27.67
N ASP A 231 11.85 -0.69 27.48
CA ASP A 231 12.22 -1.70 28.48
C ASP A 231 13.53 -2.46 28.15
N ASP A 232 14.39 -1.92 27.27
CA ASP A 232 15.64 -2.56 26.86
C ASP A 232 16.83 -2.09 27.71
N LYS A 233 17.74 -3.00 28.06
CA LYS A 233 19.02 -2.69 28.72
C LYS A 233 19.86 -1.69 27.94
N PHE A 234 19.67 -1.59 26.62
CA PHE A 234 20.32 -0.56 25.83
C PHE A 234 19.84 0.86 26.18
N ALA A 235 18.59 1.04 26.62
CA ALA A 235 18.09 2.34 27.04
C ALA A 235 18.74 2.83 28.35
N GLU A 236 19.20 1.92 29.20
CA GLU A 236 19.91 2.23 30.46
C GLU A 236 21.27 2.92 30.23
N ASP A 237 21.83 2.85 29.02
CA ASP A 237 23.09 3.54 28.66
C ASP A 237 22.90 5.07 28.49
N PHE A 238 21.66 5.58 28.50
CA PHE A 238 21.33 7.00 28.32
C PHE A 238 20.74 7.59 29.61
N ASP A 239 21.10 8.83 29.94
CA ASP A 239 20.37 9.54 31.00
C ASP A 239 18.92 9.82 30.57
N SER A 240 18.01 9.95 31.54
CA SER A 240 16.58 10.04 31.26
C SER A 240 16.18 11.30 30.47
N SER A 241 16.90 12.41 30.63
CA SER A 241 16.66 13.64 29.88
C SER A 241 17.12 13.49 28.43
N LEU A 242 18.35 13.00 28.22
CA LEU A 242 18.88 12.73 26.88
C LEU A 242 18.03 11.69 26.14
N TYR A 243 17.63 10.61 26.80
CA TYR A 243 16.77 9.59 26.20
C TYR A 243 15.43 10.17 25.75
N ALA A 244 14.78 10.99 26.57
CA ALA A 244 13.53 11.65 26.21
C ALA A 244 13.69 12.54 24.98
N GLU A 245 14.79 13.29 24.89
CA GLU A 245 15.09 14.11 23.72
C GLU A 245 15.34 13.27 22.46
N ILE A 246 16.10 12.19 22.58
CA ILE A 246 16.36 11.26 21.45
C ILE A 246 15.06 10.64 20.95
N ILE A 247 14.17 10.17 21.83
CA ILE A 247 12.89 9.56 21.43
C ILE A 247 11.97 10.57 20.75
N ASN A 248 11.93 11.82 21.22
CA ASN A 248 11.17 12.88 20.56
C ASN A 248 11.67 13.12 19.13
N LYS A 249 12.99 13.15 18.92
CA LYS A 249 13.61 13.32 17.60
C LYS A 249 13.54 12.07 16.72
N TYR A 250 13.42 10.89 17.31
CA TYR A 250 13.39 9.62 16.59
C TYR A 250 12.25 9.56 15.58
N LYS A 251 11.03 9.94 15.99
CA LYS A 251 9.87 9.92 15.10
C LYS A 251 10.07 10.85 13.91
N GLU A 252 10.58 12.05 14.14
CA GLU A 252 10.89 12.99 13.06
C GLU A 252 11.90 12.40 12.05
N VAL A 253 12.96 11.75 12.55
CA VAL A 253 14.01 11.16 11.70
C VAL A 253 13.55 9.91 10.97
N ILE A 254 12.69 9.08 11.57
CA ILE A 254 12.11 7.91 10.91
C ILE A 254 11.04 8.35 9.91
N ASP A 255 10.11 9.22 10.28
CA ASP A 255 9.01 9.66 9.41
C ASP A 255 9.51 10.48 8.21
N SER A 256 10.59 11.24 8.37
CA SER A 256 11.18 12.02 7.28
C SER A 256 12.00 11.19 6.28
N CYS A 257 12.29 9.92 6.56
CA CYS A 257 13.32 9.20 5.83
C CYS A 257 12.86 8.18 4.79
N CYS A 258 11.98 8.66 3.91
CA CYS A 258 11.43 7.90 2.78
C CYS A 258 12.47 7.28 1.82
N GLU A 259 13.74 7.70 1.81
CA GLU A 259 14.79 7.14 0.94
C GLU A 259 15.52 5.90 1.53
N ARG A 260 15.18 5.47 2.76
CA ARG A 260 16.08 4.63 3.60
C ARG A 260 15.82 3.12 3.62
N CYS A 261 14.98 2.54 2.74
CA CYS A 261 15.01 1.08 2.57
C CYS A 261 16.46 0.63 2.29
N GLU A 262 17.18 1.36 1.43
CA GLU A 262 18.59 1.13 1.09
C GLU A 262 19.53 1.31 2.30
N THR A 263 19.37 2.37 3.09
CA THR A 263 20.18 2.57 4.31
C THR A 263 19.97 1.44 5.31
N PHE A 264 18.73 0.99 5.53
CA PHE A 264 18.43 -0.12 6.44
C PHE A 264 19.06 -1.42 5.95
N ILE A 265 18.96 -1.67 4.65
CA ILE A 265 19.60 -2.79 3.98
C ILE A 265 21.12 -2.75 4.20
N LYS A 266 21.75 -1.59 3.98
CA LYS A 266 23.19 -1.39 4.20
C LYS A 266 23.59 -1.68 5.64
N ILE A 267 22.85 -1.15 6.63
CA ILE A 267 23.09 -1.41 8.05
C ILE A 267 23.06 -2.90 8.35
N LEU A 268 22.05 -3.62 7.84
CA LEU A 268 21.91 -5.05 8.06
C LEU A 268 23.03 -5.86 7.39
N TYR A 269 23.46 -5.46 6.19
CA TYR A 269 24.58 -6.06 5.47
C TYR A 269 25.91 -5.85 6.22
N ASP A 270 26.20 -4.62 6.61
CA ASP A 270 27.41 -4.26 7.36
C ASP A 270 27.45 -4.98 8.71
N TYR A 271 26.31 -5.10 9.40
CA TYR A 271 26.19 -5.88 10.63
C TYR A 271 26.44 -7.38 10.43
N GLN A 272 25.97 -7.93 9.31
CA GLN A 272 26.20 -9.33 8.97
C GLN A 272 27.69 -9.62 8.75
N LEU A 273 28.40 -8.71 8.06
CA LEU A 273 29.84 -8.82 7.80
C LEU A 273 30.70 -8.45 9.02
N PHE A 274 30.14 -7.73 9.99
CA PHE A 274 30.87 -7.28 11.17
C PHE A 274 31.41 -8.46 11.98
N LYS A 275 32.71 -8.40 12.27
CA LYS A 275 33.43 -9.33 13.13
C LYS A 275 33.82 -8.60 14.42
N THR A 276 33.66 -9.28 15.54
CA THR A 276 34.04 -8.78 16.86
C THR A 276 34.65 -9.91 17.68
N ASP A 277 35.59 -9.57 18.54
CA ASP A 277 36.16 -10.48 19.53
C ASP A 277 35.27 -10.62 20.78
N LYS A 278 34.19 -9.82 20.87
CA LYS A 278 33.20 -9.93 21.94
C LYS A 278 32.30 -11.16 21.76
N LYS A 279 31.59 -11.52 22.84
CA LYS A 279 30.62 -12.63 22.79
C LYS A 279 29.53 -12.32 21.77
N GLU A 280 29.00 -13.35 21.12
CA GLU A 280 27.94 -13.19 20.09
C GLU A 280 26.73 -12.39 20.60
N LYS A 281 26.36 -12.59 21.88
CA LYS A 281 25.28 -11.83 22.54
C LYS A 281 25.54 -10.32 22.66
N GLU A 282 26.79 -9.90 22.59
CA GLU A 282 27.24 -8.51 22.68
C GLU A 282 27.54 -7.91 21.29
N LYS A 283 27.51 -8.71 20.21
CA LYS A 283 27.83 -8.28 18.85
C LYS A 283 27.00 -7.08 18.39
N CYS A 284 25.69 -7.07 18.69
CA CYS A 284 24.79 -5.97 18.35
C CYS A 284 25.24 -4.66 19.02
N LEU A 285 25.42 -4.69 20.34
CA LEU A 285 25.84 -3.52 21.11
C LEU A 285 27.22 -3.04 20.68
N ASP A 286 28.13 -3.95 20.38
CA ASP A 286 29.47 -3.61 19.92
C ASP A 286 29.47 -2.92 18.56
N PHE A 287 28.69 -3.44 17.62
CA PHE A 287 28.50 -2.80 16.32
C PHE A 287 27.95 -1.38 16.48
N VAL A 288 26.88 -1.22 17.25
CA VAL A 288 26.25 0.08 17.51
C VAL A 288 27.23 1.06 18.15
N LYS A 289 27.98 0.63 19.18
CA LYS A 289 28.93 1.49 19.88
C LYS A 289 30.14 1.88 19.02
N THR A 290 30.59 1.01 18.11
CA THR A 290 31.84 1.22 17.37
C THR A 290 31.67 1.69 15.93
N LYS A 291 30.48 1.53 15.33
CA LYS A 291 30.24 1.82 13.90
C LYS A 291 29.25 2.93 13.64
N TRP A 292 28.64 3.53 14.66
CA TRP A 292 27.60 4.55 14.46
C TRP A 292 28.05 5.74 13.61
N THR A 293 29.30 6.18 13.76
CA THR A 293 29.88 7.31 13.00
C THR A 293 29.87 7.09 11.50
N ASN A 294 29.93 5.83 11.04
CA ASN A 294 29.86 5.48 9.61
C ASN A 294 28.52 5.85 8.96
N TYR A 295 27.49 6.14 9.77
CA TYR A 295 26.13 6.41 9.32
C TYR A 295 25.70 7.87 9.49
N LYS A 296 26.55 8.77 10.01
CA LYS A 296 26.21 10.21 10.17
C LYS A 296 25.67 10.82 8.87
N SER A 297 26.36 10.56 7.75
CA SER A 297 26.00 11.09 6.43
C SER A 297 24.70 10.50 5.85
N GLU A 298 24.32 9.29 6.25
CA GLU A 298 23.08 8.62 5.82
C GLU A 298 21.85 9.28 6.45
N PHE A 299 22.00 9.74 7.70
CA PHE A 299 20.92 10.34 8.45
C PHE A 299 20.77 11.85 8.20
N LYS A 300 21.84 12.52 7.73
CA LYS A 300 21.87 13.97 7.42
C LYS A 300 21.29 14.81 8.56
N LEU A 301 21.66 14.46 9.79
CA LEU A 301 21.16 15.13 10.98
C LEU A 301 21.92 16.45 11.17
N GLU A 302 21.20 17.56 11.27
CA GLU A 302 21.77 18.87 11.64
C GLU A 302 21.36 19.20 13.07
N TYR A 303 21.90 18.45 14.04
CA TYR A 303 21.71 18.76 15.46
C TYR A 303 22.92 19.52 16.00
N ALA A 304 22.64 20.52 16.84
CA ALA A 304 23.69 21.29 17.52
C ALA A 304 24.37 20.50 18.65
N ASP A 305 23.71 19.45 19.15
CA ASP A 305 24.16 18.60 20.25
C ASP A 305 24.65 17.25 19.71
N GLU A 306 25.94 16.97 19.89
CA GLU A 306 26.59 15.74 19.41
C GLU A 306 26.18 14.51 20.22
N ASP A 307 25.84 14.64 21.50
CA ASP A 307 25.39 13.53 22.35
C ASP A 307 23.99 13.06 21.90
N VAL A 308 23.13 14.01 21.52
CA VAL A 308 21.81 13.71 20.94
C VAL A 308 21.95 13.06 19.57
N GLU A 309 22.86 13.55 18.71
CA GLU A 309 23.14 12.94 17.40
C GLU A 309 23.64 11.50 17.55
N GLU A 310 24.64 11.29 18.41
CA GLU A 310 25.23 9.98 18.69
C GLU A 310 24.17 9.00 19.22
N GLY A 311 23.43 9.41 20.24
CA GLY A 311 22.40 8.58 20.85
C GLY A 311 21.29 8.22 19.88
N LEU A 312 20.87 9.17 19.03
CA LEU A 312 19.84 8.92 18.03
C LEU A 312 20.28 7.91 16.97
N ILE A 313 21.48 8.08 16.39
CA ILE A 313 22.00 7.14 15.40
C ILE A 313 22.13 5.75 16.03
N LYS A 314 22.68 5.66 17.25
CA LYS A 314 22.83 4.38 17.92
C LYS A 314 21.49 3.69 18.19
N ILE A 315 20.48 4.43 18.64
CA ILE A 315 19.12 3.91 18.85
C ILE A 315 18.52 3.40 17.54
N ILE A 316 18.67 4.13 16.44
CA ILE A 316 18.21 3.69 15.11
C ILE A 316 18.89 2.38 14.70
N LEU A 317 20.23 2.34 14.76
CA LEU A 317 21.02 1.14 14.39
C LEU A 317 20.61 -0.06 15.24
N TYR A 318 20.52 0.13 16.56
CA TYR A 318 20.11 -0.91 17.49
C TYR A 318 18.72 -1.46 17.14
N ASN A 319 17.76 -0.59 16.87
CA ASN A 319 16.40 -0.98 16.53
C ASN A 319 16.31 -1.78 15.23
N ILE A 320 17.04 -1.35 14.20
CA ILE A 320 17.10 -2.05 12.92
C ILE A 320 17.68 -3.45 13.11
N ILE A 321 18.80 -3.57 13.82
CA ILE A 321 19.48 -4.85 14.04
C ILE A 321 18.66 -5.79 14.93
N LYS A 322 18.03 -5.26 15.98
CA LYS A 322 17.15 -6.04 16.87
C LYS A 322 15.96 -6.61 16.09
N ASN A 323 15.42 -5.86 15.13
CA ASN A 323 14.30 -6.28 14.30
C ASN A 323 14.71 -6.97 12.97
N ARG A 324 16.00 -7.27 12.76
CA ARG A 324 16.53 -7.81 11.49
C ARG A 324 15.78 -9.05 10.96
N ILE A 325 15.37 -9.95 11.85
CA ILE A 325 14.64 -11.18 11.48
C ILE A 325 13.26 -10.83 10.94
N THR A 326 12.58 -9.89 11.59
CA THR A 326 11.27 -9.39 11.17
C THR A 326 11.37 -8.63 9.84
N ILE A 327 12.38 -7.78 9.69
CA ILE A 327 12.64 -7.03 8.44
C ILE A 327 12.93 -8.00 7.28
N ASP A 328 13.79 -9.01 7.50
CA ASP A 328 14.09 -10.04 6.50
C ASP A 328 12.83 -10.83 6.09
N ARG A 329 11.97 -11.16 7.06
CA ARG A 329 10.68 -11.81 6.79
C ARG A 329 9.75 -10.93 5.95
N ILE A 330 9.66 -9.63 6.25
CA ILE A 330 8.88 -8.67 5.44
C ILE A 330 9.38 -8.69 4.00
N LYS A 331 10.69 -8.52 3.81
CA LYS A 331 11.33 -8.51 2.49
C LYS A 331 11.04 -9.79 1.71
N LYS A 332 11.20 -10.96 2.33
CA LYS A 332 10.91 -12.25 1.69
C LYS A 332 9.43 -12.41 1.37
N GLY A 333 8.54 -12.05 2.30
CA GLY A 333 7.09 -12.17 2.13
C GLY A 333 6.57 -11.37 0.94
N VAL A 334 7.19 -10.21 0.68
CA VAL A 334 6.84 -9.38 -0.46
C VAL A 334 7.75 -9.56 -1.67
N ASN A 335 8.69 -10.51 -1.71
CA ASN A 335 9.65 -10.62 -2.81
C ASN A 335 10.37 -9.28 -3.11
N TYR A 336 10.93 -8.67 -2.06
CA TYR A 336 11.75 -7.47 -2.14
C TYR A 336 13.22 -7.85 -1.99
N ASP A 337 13.81 -8.21 -3.12
CA ASP A 337 15.24 -8.42 -3.26
C ASP A 337 15.95 -7.08 -3.40
N ILE A 338 17.18 -7.04 -2.88
CA ILE A 338 18.11 -5.91 -2.97
C ILE A 338 18.90 -6.06 -4.26
#